data_AF-A0A371YIY5-F1
#
_entry.id   AF-A0A371YIY5-F1
#
_cell.length_a   1.000
_cell.length_b   1.000
_cell.length_c   1.000
_cell.angle_alpha   90.00
_cell.angle_beta   90.00
_cell.angle_gamma   90.00
#
_symmetry.space_group_name_H-M   'P 1'
#
loop_
_entity.id
_entity.type
_entity.pdbx_description
1 polymer ?
#
loop_
_entity_poly.entity_id
_entity_poly.type
_entity_poly.pdbx_seq_one_letter_code
_entity_poly.pdbx_strand_id
1 'polypeptide(L)'
;MKVYEVGTFEKYEAGFHAFYRTLSEEKAKRVHELAKEMLSKIGELEFGASDEESKKHYDLCRLIDIEFIERSGIDFCLSSSANDCEIEMHSFDLD
;
A
#
# COMPACT_ATOMS: atom_id res chain seq x y z
N MET A 1 14.40 7.68 -20.45
CA MET A 1 14.82 6.74 -19.38
C MET A 1 13.58 6.20 -18.70
N LYS A 2 13.41 4.88 -18.55
CA LYS A 2 12.17 4.33 -18.00
C LYS A 2 12.12 4.41 -16.47
N VAL A 3 11.07 5.01 -15.94
CA VAL A 3 10.75 5.09 -14.50
C VAL A 3 9.62 4.13 -14.20
N TYR A 4 9.70 3.50 -13.03
CA TYR A 4 8.67 2.65 -12.47
C TYR A 4 8.15 3.25 -11.18
N GLU A 5 6.84 3.29 -11.03
CA GLU A 5 6.16 3.80 -9.84
C GLU A 5 5.29 2.71 -9.23
N VAL A 6 5.23 2.69 -7.91
CA VAL A 6 4.24 1.91 -7.15
C VAL A 6 3.43 2.90 -6.32
N GLY A 7 2.12 2.73 -6.35
CA GLY A 7 1.19 3.68 -5.78
C GLY A 7 -0.16 3.10 -5.48
N THR A 8 -0.99 3.93 -4.89
CA THR A 8 -2.41 3.67 -4.70
C THR A 8 -3.20 4.25 -5.86
N PHE A 9 -4.21 3.53 -6.33
CA PHE A 9 -5.17 4.01 -7.30
C PHE A 9 -6.55 4.11 -6.62
N GLU A 10 -7.03 5.34 -6.47
CA GLU A 10 -8.35 5.62 -5.90
C GLU A 10 -9.42 5.53 -6.98
N LYS A 11 -10.37 4.59 -6.82
CA LYS A 11 -11.43 4.37 -7.82
C LYS A 11 -12.38 5.55 -7.98
N TYR A 12 -12.61 6.30 -6.90
CA TYR A 12 -13.59 7.40 -6.88
C TYR A 12 -13.03 8.70 -7.46
N GLU A 13 -11.75 9.01 -7.21
CA GLU A 13 -11.07 10.19 -7.76
C GLU A 13 -10.34 9.91 -9.10
N ALA A 14 -10.19 8.63 -9.47
CA ALA A 14 -9.38 8.17 -10.60
C ALA A 14 -7.93 8.68 -10.53
N GLY A 15 -7.41 8.83 -9.32
CA GLY A 15 -6.08 9.37 -9.03
C GLY A 15 -5.08 8.25 -8.72
N PHE A 16 -3.93 8.28 -9.41
CA PHE A 16 -2.77 7.46 -9.04
C PHE A 16 -1.82 8.27 -8.15
N HIS A 17 -1.53 7.75 -6.96
CA HIS A 17 -0.64 8.38 -5.99
C HIS A 17 0.56 7.47 -5.75
N ALA A 18 1.66 7.78 -6.43
CA ALA A 18 2.93 7.08 -6.25
C ALA A 18 3.52 7.34 -4.85
N PHE A 19 3.75 6.27 -4.09
CA PHE A 19 4.52 6.33 -2.84
C PHE A 19 5.95 5.80 -3.02
N TYR A 20 6.25 5.15 -4.15
CA TYR A 20 7.58 4.65 -4.47
C TYR A 20 7.92 4.84 -5.94
N ARG A 21 9.16 5.26 -6.22
CA ARG A 21 9.69 5.49 -7.58
C ARG A 21 11.09 4.90 -7.71
N THR A 22 11.37 4.27 -8.83
CA THR A 22 12.68 3.66 -9.09
C THR A 22 12.94 3.49 -10.59
N LEU A 23 14.21 3.38 -10.96
CA LEU A 23 14.64 3.01 -12.32
C LEU A 23 14.76 1.49 -12.49
N SER A 24 14.62 0.72 -11.41
CA SER A 24 14.71 -0.74 -11.41
C SER A 24 13.32 -1.37 -11.35
N GLU A 25 12.89 -1.97 -12.46
CA GLU A 25 11.62 -2.69 -12.56
C GLU A 25 11.51 -3.78 -11.48
N GLU A 26 12.59 -4.52 -11.23
CA GLU A 26 12.60 -5.59 -10.24
C GLU A 26 12.38 -5.07 -8.80
N LYS A 27 12.93 -3.90 -8.46
CA LYS A 27 12.64 -3.26 -7.17
C LYS A 27 11.18 -2.81 -7.09
N ALA A 28 10.63 -2.22 -8.16
CA ALA A 28 9.22 -1.84 -8.20
C ALA A 28 8.29 -3.04 -8.02
N LYS A 29 8.56 -4.15 -8.73
CA LYS A 29 7.81 -5.41 -8.59
C LYS A 29 7.84 -5.95 -7.17
N ARG A 30 9.02 -6.01 -6.54
CA ARG A 30 9.13 -6.47 -5.13
C ARG A 30 8.30 -5.64 -4.17
N VAL A 31 8.33 -4.31 -4.31
CA VAL A 31 7.55 -3.40 -3.47
C VAL A 31 6.05 -3.57 -3.73
N HIS A 32 5.65 -3.70 -5.00
CA HIS A 32 4.27 -3.93 -5.40
C HIS A 32 3.71 -5.24 -4.83
N GLU A 33 4.44 -6.34 -4.98
CA GLU A 33 4.06 -7.66 -4.44
C GLU A 33 3.98 -7.63 -2.91
N LEU A 34 4.95 -7.01 -2.25
CA LEU A 34 4.97 -6.86 -0.80
C LEU A 34 3.78 -6.05 -0.29
N ALA A 35 3.48 -4.91 -0.92
CA ALA A 35 2.33 -4.08 -0.55
C ALA A 35 1.01 -4.87 -0.69
N LYS A 36 0.86 -5.66 -1.76
CA LYS A 36 -0.31 -6.53 -1.94
C LYS A 36 -0.38 -7.66 -0.90
N GLU A 37 0.75 -8.29 -0.58
CA GLU A 37 0.85 -9.32 0.47
C GLU A 37 0.38 -8.74 1.81
N MET A 38 0.87 -7.56 2.17
CA MET A 38 0.53 -6.89 3.42
C MET A 38 -0.93 -6.49 3.52
N LEU A 39 -1.47 -5.84 2.48
CA LEU A 39 -2.89 -5.45 2.47
C LEU A 39 -3.82 -6.66 2.57
N SER A 40 -3.44 -7.80 2.00
CA SER A 40 -4.27 -9.01 2.08
C SER A 40 -4.46 -9.55 3.50
N LYS A 41 -3.58 -9.14 4.44
CA LYS A 41 -3.68 -9.47 5.86
C LYS A 41 -4.62 -8.54 6.63
N ILE A 42 -4.94 -7.36 6.08
CA ILE A 42 -5.88 -6.41 6.69
C ILE A 42 -7.29 -6.82 6.23
N GLY A 43 -8.08 -7.35 7.17
CA GLY A 43 -9.50 -7.60 6.93
C GLY A 43 -10.32 -6.31 7.05
N GLU A 44 -11.56 -6.34 6.58
CA GLU A 44 -12.50 -5.22 6.77
C GLU A 44 -12.91 -5.11 8.25
N LEU A 45 -13.06 -3.87 8.74
CA LEU A 45 -13.68 -3.62 10.03
C LEU A 45 -15.20 -3.54 9.85
N GLU A 46 -15.93 -4.46 10.47
CA GLU A 46 -17.39 -4.49 10.35
C GLU A 46 -18.05 -3.24 10.96
N PHE A 47 -19.12 -2.77 10.31
CA PHE A 47 -19.93 -1.69 10.84
C PHE A 47 -20.61 -2.11 12.15
N GLY A 48 -20.37 -1.36 13.22
CA GLY A 48 -20.88 -1.69 14.56
C GLY A 48 -19.94 -2.54 15.41
N ALA A 49 -18.69 -2.74 14.96
CA ALA A 49 -17.63 -3.33 15.78
C ALA A 49 -17.53 -2.60 17.12
N SER A 50 -17.28 -3.37 18.18
CA SER A 50 -17.01 -2.83 19.51
C SER A 50 -15.71 -2.03 19.56
N ASP A 51 -15.54 -1.24 20.61
CA ASP A 51 -14.29 -0.50 20.85
C ASP A 51 -13.07 -1.45 20.93
N GLU A 52 -13.26 -2.66 21.46
CA GLU A 52 -12.18 -3.64 21.59
C GLU A 52 -11.80 -4.24 20.23
N GLU A 53 -12.77 -4.54 19.37
CA GLU A 53 -12.53 -5.02 18.00
C GLU A 53 -11.88 -3.94 17.14
N SER A 54 -12.38 -2.70 17.24
CA SER A 54 -11.79 -1.54 16.57
C SER A 54 -10.33 -1.34 16.98
N LYS A 55 -10.04 -1.43 18.29
CA LYS A 55 -8.68 -1.35 18.80
C LYS A 55 -7.78 -2.45 18.24
N LYS A 56 -8.23 -3.71 18.24
CA LYS A 56 -7.47 -4.84 17.67
C LYS A 56 -7.17 -4.63 16.19
N HIS A 57 -8.15 -4.12 15.44
CA HIS A 57 -7.97 -3.80 14.03
C HIS A 57 -6.93 -2.68 13.83
N TYR A 58 -7.01 -1.58 14.57
CA TYR A 58 -6.01 -0.50 14.47
C TYR A 58 -4.60 -0.94 14.89
N ASP A 59 -4.49 -1.79 15.91
CA ASP A 59 -3.21 -2.38 16.31
C ASP A 59 -2.63 -3.27 15.19
N LEU A 60 -3.46 -4.06 14.51
CA LEU A 60 -3.06 -4.84 13.33
C LEU A 60 -2.58 -3.94 12.19
N CYS A 61 -3.35 -2.91 11.82
CA CYS A 61 -2.97 -1.96 10.79
C CYS A 61 -1.60 -1.32 11.07
N ARG A 62 -1.37 -0.90 12.31
CA ARG A 62 -0.07 -0.34 12.72
C ARG A 62 1.07 -1.35 12.60
N LEU A 63 0.85 -2.62 12.98
CA LEU A 63 1.87 -3.67 12.83
C LEU A 63 2.20 -3.93 11.36
N ILE A 64 1.19 -3.92 10.48
CA ILE A 64 1.37 -4.09 9.04
C ILE A 64 2.23 -2.95 8.47
N ASP A 65 1.94 -1.71 8.85
CA ASP A 65 2.71 -0.55 8.38
C ASP A 65 4.17 -0.64 8.82
N ILE A 66 4.42 -1.04 10.08
CA ILE A 66 5.78 -1.27 10.58
C ILE A 66 6.46 -2.39 9.78
N GLU A 67 5.80 -3.54 9.60
CA GLU A 67 6.35 -4.67 8.84
C GLU A 67 6.68 -4.26 7.39
N PHE A 68 5.81 -3.45 6.77
CA PHE A 68 6.03 -2.93 5.42
C PHE A 68 7.27 -2.02 5.36
N ILE A 69 7.41 -1.07 6.30
CA ILE A 69 8.57 -0.19 6.38
C ILE A 69 9.85 -1.01 6.58
N GLU A 70 9.84 -1.99 7.49
CA GLU A 70 11.01 -2.82 7.78
C GLU A 70 11.44 -3.69 6.59
N ARG A 71 10.49 -4.26 5.85
CA ARG A 71 10.77 -5.15 4.70
C ARG A 71 11.08 -4.38 3.40
N SER A 72 10.51 -3.19 3.22
CA SER A 72 10.64 -2.41 1.98
C SER A 72 11.62 -1.24 2.07
N GLY A 73 11.82 -0.68 3.27
CA GLY A 73 12.51 0.58 3.50
C GLY A 73 11.73 1.82 3.10
N ILE A 74 10.42 1.70 2.83
CA ILE A 74 9.55 2.78 2.35
C ILE A 74 8.64 3.25 3.47
N ASP A 75 8.75 4.52 3.82
CA ASP A 75 7.90 5.19 4.81
C ASP A 75 6.55 5.56 4.17
N PHE A 76 5.63 4.58 4.16
CA PHE A 76 4.27 4.75 3.65
C PHE A 76 3.27 4.02 4.55
N CYS A 77 2.17 4.70 4.90
CA CYS A 77 1.07 4.15 5.70
C CYS A 77 0.16 3.31 4.80
N LEU A 78 0.57 2.08 4.54
CA LEU A 78 -0.11 1.17 3.62
C LEU A 78 -1.53 0.83 4.08
N SER A 79 -1.73 0.66 5.39
CA SER A 79 -3.03 0.30 5.98
C SER A 79 -4.13 1.31 5.68
N SER A 80 -3.78 2.59 5.51
CA SER A 80 -4.74 3.65 5.13
C SER A 80 -5.39 3.43 3.76
N SER A 81 -4.76 2.60 2.92
CA SER A 81 -5.18 2.33 1.54
C SER A 81 -6.02 1.06 1.41
N ALA A 82 -6.29 0.35 2.50
CA ALA A 82 -6.86 -1.00 2.47
C ALA A 82 -8.31 -1.06 1.96
N ASN A 83 -9.11 -0.01 2.16
CA ASN A 83 -10.55 -0.05 1.89
C ASN A 83 -10.94 0.52 0.52
N ASP A 84 -10.26 1.57 0.06
CA ASP A 84 -10.73 2.38 -1.08
C ASP A 84 -9.78 2.42 -2.28
N CYS A 85 -8.58 1.83 -2.12
CA CYS A 85 -7.51 1.93 -3.10
C CYS A 85 -7.04 0.57 -3.59
N GLU A 86 -6.68 0.49 -4.86
CA GLU A 86 -5.91 -0.64 -5.40
C GLU A 86 -4.41 -0.30 -5.43
N ILE A 87 -3.56 -1.30 -5.18
CA ILE A 87 -2.11 -1.12 -5.34
C ILE A 87 -1.72 -1.43 -6.77
N GLU A 88 -1.20 -0.42 -7.46
CA GLU A 88 -0.82 -0.48 -8.86
C GLU A 88 0.67 -0.19 -9.07
N MET A 89 1.19 -0.65 -10.20
CA MET A 89 2.55 -0.35 -10.67
C MET A 89 2.47 0.25 -12.06
N HIS A 90 2.94 1.48 -12.23
CA HIS A 90 2.95 2.19 -13.50
C HIS A 90 4.38 2.37 -14.01
N SER A 91 4.53 2.63 -15.30
CA SER A 91 5.84 2.96 -15.88
C SER A 91 5.70 3.96 -17.01
N PHE A 92 6.65 4.89 -17.11
CA PHE A 92 6.71 5.90 -18.16
C PHE A 92 8.16 6.21 -18.54
N ASP A 93 8.35 6.81 -19.71
CA ASP A 93 9.64 7.29 -20.16
C ASP A 93 9.83 8.75 -19.73
N LEU A 94 10.93 9.03 -19.02
CA LEU A 94 11.46 10.39 -18.87
C LEU A 94 12.14 10.79 -20.18
N ASP A 95 11.69 11.91 -20.75
CA ASP A 95 12.34 12.60 -21.88
C ASP A 95 13.79 12.99 -21.57
#